data_AF-A0A3D8HN93-F1
#
_entry.id   AF-A0A3D8HN93-F1
#
_cell.length_a   1.000
_cell.length_b   1.000
_cell.length_c   1.000
_cell.angle_alpha   90.00
_cell.angle_beta   90.00
_cell.angle_gamma   90.00
#
_symmetry.space_group_name_H-M   'P 1'
#
loop_
_entity.id
_entity.type
_entity.pdbx_description
1 polymer ?
#
loop_
_entity_poly.entity_id
_entity_poly.type
_entity_poly.pdbx_seq_one_letter_code
_entity_poly.pdbx_strand_id
1 'polypeptide(L)'
;MILIGHPHIPSETFRHITSLSDLERDLRLSEGDEARSTRGRVFWFGASEDREFALSKFCASNKIDFAVMIGNIKECILSAQYMPKYLIVDFRVVDFSLLSLENPKEAGLQDLRASEKDLEASGEDLRVSEFGLGKDCSPSHSLAKVCQNIADSYLFDSKILAVIQSEQEIESLALSHIDGAIFLDALQPK
;
A
#
# COMPACT_ATOMS: atom_id res chain seq x y z
N MET A 1 -8.16 7.38 15.71
CA MET A 1 -7.53 6.34 14.90
C MET A 1 -8.61 5.48 14.28
N ILE A 2 -8.50 5.17 12.98
CA ILE A 2 -9.39 4.29 12.22
C ILE A 2 -8.90 2.85 12.39
N LEU A 3 -9.82 1.89 12.52
CA LEU A 3 -9.50 0.46 12.61
C LEU A 3 -10.33 -0.30 11.58
N ILE A 4 -9.67 -1.00 10.66
CA ILE A 4 -10.31 -1.74 9.56
C ILE A 4 -9.96 -3.22 9.65
N GLY A 5 -10.98 -4.09 9.64
CA GLY A 5 -10.81 -5.55 9.62
C GLY A 5 -10.83 -6.23 10.99
N HIS A 6 -11.05 -5.48 12.08
CA HIS A 6 -11.18 -6.08 13.40
C HIS A 6 -12.53 -6.84 13.52
N PRO A 7 -12.59 -8.08 14.05
CA PRO A 7 -13.79 -8.93 14.03
C PRO A 7 -15.04 -8.33 14.68
N HIS A 8 -14.85 -7.48 15.71
CA HIS A 8 -15.94 -6.89 16.48
C HIS A 8 -16.23 -5.42 16.15
N ILE A 9 -15.47 -4.80 15.24
CA ILE A 9 -15.63 -3.38 14.89
C ILE A 9 -16.11 -3.32 13.44
N PRO A 10 -17.34 -2.84 13.18
CA PRO A 10 -17.79 -2.59 11.82
C PRO A 10 -16.87 -1.60 11.12
N SER A 11 -16.41 -1.96 9.92
CA SER A 11 -15.57 -1.10 9.08
C SER A 11 -15.95 -1.27 7.62
N GLU A 12 -15.44 -0.41 6.74
CA GLU A 12 -15.53 -0.65 5.32
C GLU A 12 -14.88 -1.98 4.90
N THR A 13 -15.34 -2.49 3.77
CA THR A 13 -14.82 -3.70 3.12
C THR A 13 -13.94 -3.31 1.94
N PHE A 14 -12.84 -4.05 1.77
CA PHE A 14 -11.85 -3.76 0.75
C PHE A 14 -11.94 -4.79 -0.37
N ARG A 15 -11.99 -4.32 -1.61
CA ARG A 15 -12.01 -5.16 -2.81
C ARG A 15 -10.78 -4.87 -3.66
N HIS A 16 -9.92 -5.87 -3.83
CA HIS A 16 -8.76 -5.75 -4.72
C HIS A 16 -9.21 -5.70 -6.18
N ILE A 17 -8.65 -4.78 -6.96
CA ILE A 17 -8.94 -4.59 -8.38
C ILE A 17 -7.64 -4.63 -9.17
N THR A 18 -7.64 -5.39 -10.26
CA THR A 18 -6.44 -5.55 -11.11
C THR A 18 -6.50 -4.76 -12.41
N SER A 19 -7.69 -4.39 -12.87
CA SER A 19 -7.89 -3.71 -14.15
C SER A 19 -9.19 -2.90 -14.17
N LEU A 20 -9.29 -1.96 -15.11
CA LEU A 20 -10.52 -1.17 -15.31
C LEU A 20 -11.73 -2.05 -15.63
N SER A 21 -11.54 -3.10 -16.44
CA SER A 21 -12.61 -4.05 -16.77
C SER A 21 -13.14 -4.79 -15.54
N ASP A 22 -12.27 -5.11 -14.59
CA ASP A 22 -12.63 -5.74 -13.32
C ASP A 22 -13.46 -4.79 -12.45
N LEU A 23 -12.99 -3.54 -12.31
CA LEU A 23 -13.71 -2.48 -11.60
C LEU A 23 -15.12 -2.25 -12.18
N GLU A 24 -15.22 -2.07 -13.50
CA GLU A 24 -16.50 -1.81 -14.17
C GLU A 24 -17.51 -2.94 -13.95
N ARG A 25 -17.04 -4.19 -13.96
CA ARG A 25 -17.89 -5.35 -13.67
C ARG A 25 -18.41 -5.31 -12.25
N ASP A 26 -17.55 -5.03 -11.27
CA ASP A 26 -17.93 -4.92 -9.86
C ASP A 26 -18.93 -3.78 -9.61
N LEU A 27 -18.74 -2.64 -10.28
CA LEU A 27 -19.66 -1.51 -10.22
C LEU A 27 -21.04 -1.87 -10.78
N ARG A 28 -21.11 -2.48 -11.97
CA ARG A 28 -22.39 -2.92 -12.58
C ARG A 28 -23.14 -3.93 -11.73
N LEU A 29 -22.44 -4.87 -11.09
CA LEU A 29 -23.06 -5.87 -10.22
C LEU A 29 -23.66 -5.26 -8.95
N SER A 30 -23.27 -4.04 -8.58
CA SER A 30 -23.73 -3.37 -7.36
C SER A 30 -24.95 -2.48 -7.60
N GLU A 31 -25.28 -2.14 -8.85
CA GLU A 31 -26.44 -1.30 -9.19
C GLU A 31 -27.79 -2.05 -9.20
N GLY A 32 -27.79 -3.39 -9.17
CA GLY A 32 -28.99 -4.22 -9.29
C GLY A 32 -29.39 -5.04 -8.06
N ASP A 33 -28.61 -4.98 -6.98
CA ASP A 33 -28.78 -5.87 -5.82
C ASP A 33 -28.62 -5.07 -4.52
N GLU A 34 -29.73 -4.73 -3.86
CA GLU A 34 -29.70 -3.98 -2.59
C GLU A 34 -28.94 -4.74 -1.48
N ALA A 35 -28.82 -6.07 -1.59
CA ALA A 35 -28.02 -6.89 -0.70
C ALA A 35 -26.50 -6.72 -0.91
N ARG A 36 -26.07 -6.16 -2.05
CA ARG A 36 -24.66 -5.90 -2.43
C ARG A 36 -24.34 -4.40 -2.51
N SER A 37 -25.01 -3.59 -1.69
CA SER A 37 -24.79 -2.15 -1.61
C SER A 37 -23.29 -1.79 -1.67
N THR A 38 -22.92 -0.87 -2.55
CA THR A 38 -21.58 -0.25 -2.61
C THR A 38 -21.27 0.61 -1.39
N ARG A 39 -22.25 0.85 -0.51
CA ARG A 39 -22.03 1.60 0.72
C ARG A 39 -21.04 0.86 1.61
N GLY A 40 -19.92 1.51 1.89
CA GLY A 40 -18.85 0.95 2.70
C GLY A 40 -17.97 -0.07 1.96
N ARG A 41 -17.98 -0.10 0.62
CA ARG A 41 -16.99 -0.81 -0.19
C ARG A 41 -15.94 0.16 -0.70
N VAL A 42 -14.67 -0.17 -0.50
CA VAL A 42 -13.52 0.59 -0.98
C VAL A 42 -12.72 -0.31 -1.92
N PHE A 43 -12.48 0.15 -3.13
CA PHE A 43 -11.62 -0.58 -4.07
C PHE A 43 -10.16 -0.26 -3.79
N TRP A 44 -9.26 -1.25 -3.90
CA TRP A 44 -7.84 -1.00 -3.69
C TRP A 44 -6.96 -1.69 -4.73
N PHE A 45 -5.80 -1.08 -4.98
CA PHE A 45 -4.78 -1.50 -5.95
C PHE A 45 -3.45 -0.82 -5.58
N GLY A 46 -2.35 -1.16 -6.27
CA GLY A 46 -1.02 -0.59 -6.02
C GLY A 46 -0.80 0.80 -6.64
N ALA A 47 0.45 1.25 -6.63
CA ALA A 47 0.88 2.52 -7.22
C ALA A 47 2.16 2.39 -8.08
N SER A 48 2.55 1.16 -8.43
CA SER A 48 3.83 0.87 -9.06
C SER A 48 3.75 0.80 -10.59
N GLU A 49 2.55 0.64 -11.15
CA GLU A 49 2.34 0.53 -12.60
C GLU A 49 1.43 1.64 -13.18
N ASP A 50 1.68 2.05 -14.43
CA ASP A 50 0.87 3.05 -15.16
C ASP A 50 -0.64 2.73 -15.18
N ARG A 51 -0.98 1.43 -15.22
CA ARG A 51 -2.38 0.98 -15.20
C ARG A 51 -3.09 1.36 -13.89
N GLU A 52 -2.36 1.44 -12.78
CA GLU A 52 -2.90 1.76 -11.46
C GLU A 52 -3.14 3.26 -11.30
N PHE A 53 -2.33 4.08 -11.96
CA PHE A 53 -2.63 5.50 -12.12
C PHE A 53 -3.88 5.73 -12.97
N ALA A 54 -4.11 4.91 -14.01
CA ALA A 54 -5.34 4.95 -14.78
C ALA A 54 -6.57 4.58 -13.93
N LEU A 55 -6.44 3.58 -13.05
CA LEU A 55 -7.46 3.23 -12.06
C LEU A 55 -7.75 4.39 -11.10
N SER A 56 -6.72 5.00 -10.51
CA SER A 56 -6.84 6.17 -9.63
C SER A 56 -7.59 7.32 -10.31
N LYS A 57 -7.21 7.64 -11.54
CA LYS A 57 -7.85 8.69 -12.34
C LYS A 57 -9.32 8.40 -12.60
N PHE A 58 -9.64 7.15 -12.95
CA PHE A 58 -11.01 6.72 -13.19
C PHE A 58 -11.86 6.81 -11.91
N CYS A 59 -11.36 6.28 -10.79
CA CYS A 59 -12.06 6.32 -9.51
C CYS A 59 -12.34 7.77 -9.07
N ALA A 60 -11.33 8.64 -9.13
CA ALA A 60 -11.46 10.05 -8.77
C ALA A 60 -12.49 10.78 -9.64
N SER A 61 -12.46 10.55 -10.96
CA SER A 61 -13.38 11.21 -11.90
C SER A 61 -14.84 10.79 -11.71
N ASN A 62 -15.06 9.55 -11.24
CA ASN A 62 -16.39 8.98 -11.01
C ASN A 62 -16.83 9.02 -9.54
N LYS A 63 -16.06 9.68 -8.66
CA LYS A 63 -16.34 9.78 -7.20
C LYS A 63 -16.53 8.40 -6.54
N ILE A 64 -15.71 7.44 -6.94
CA ILE A 64 -15.69 6.09 -6.37
C ILE A 64 -14.72 6.10 -5.19
N ASP A 65 -15.15 5.58 -4.02
CA ASP A 65 -14.26 5.39 -2.88
C ASP A 65 -13.19 4.33 -3.21
N PHE A 66 -11.93 4.72 -3.12
CA PHE A 66 -10.80 3.85 -3.39
C PHE A 66 -9.64 4.11 -2.42
N ALA A 67 -8.73 3.14 -2.36
CA ALA A 67 -7.51 3.18 -1.60
C ALA A 67 -6.33 2.78 -2.49
N VAL A 68 -5.16 3.32 -2.19
CA VAL A 68 -3.94 3.00 -2.94
C VAL A 68 -2.90 2.44 -2.00
N MET A 69 -2.36 1.26 -2.33
CA MET A 69 -1.27 0.63 -1.60
C MET A 69 0.06 1.23 -2.06
N ILE A 70 0.85 1.68 -1.09
CA ILE A 70 2.10 2.40 -1.31
C ILE A 70 3.25 1.77 -0.51
N GLY A 71 4.41 1.67 -1.14
CA GLY A 71 5.65 1.15 -0.58
C GLY A 71 6.77 2.20 -0.43
N ASN A 72 6.57 3.43 -0.92
CA ASN A 72 7.56 4.50 -0.82
C ASN A 72 6.96 5.91 -0.84
N ILE A 73 7.79 6.92 -0.55
CA ILE A 73 7.39 8.33 -0.48
C ILE A 73 6.93 8.88 -1.84
N LYS A 74 7.52 8.42 -2.96
CA LYS A 74 7.12 8.88 -4.30
C LYS A 74 5.68 8.46 -4.59
N GLU A 75 5.36 7.20 -4.34
CA GLU A 75 4.00 6.66 -4.47
C GLU A 75 3.02 7.38 -3.53
N CYS A 76 3.42 7.70 -2.30
CA CYS A 76 2.61 8.50 -1.37
C CYS A 76 2.19 9.84 -1.99
N ILE A 77 3.17 10.63 -2.46
CA ILE A 77 2.93 11.97 -2.99
C ILE A 77 2.13 11.93 -4.30
N LEU A 78 2.48 11.01 -5.20
CA LEU A 78 1.81 10.87 -6.50
C LEU A 78 0.37 10.39 -6.35
N SER A 79 0.14 9.39 -5.50
CA SER A 79 -1.20 8.80 -5.31
C SER A 79 -2.14 9.77 -4.60
N ALA A 80 -1.64 10.59 -3.67
CA ALA A 80 -2.43 11.61 -2.98
C ALA A 80 -3.09 12.61 -3.95
N GLN A 81 -2.52 12.85 -5.13
CA GLN A 81 -3.10 13.78 -6.13
C GLN A 81 -4.45 13.32 -6.67
N TYR A 82 -4.76 12.02 -6.57
CA TYR A 82 -6.04 11.46 -6.99
C TYR A 82 -7.06 11.42 -5.84
N MET A 83 -6.68 11.94 -4.66
CA MET A 83 -7.52 12.02 -3.47
C MET A 83 -8.16 10.66 -3.09
N PRO A 84 -7.39 9.56 -3.00
CA PRO A 84 -7.93 8.31 -2.48
C PRO A 84 -8.46 8.53 -1.07
N LYS A 85 -9.45 7.74 -0.68
CA LYS A 85 -9.96 7.76 0.70
C LYS A 85 -8.87 7.35 1.68
N TYR A 86 -8.08 6.36 1.29
CA TYR A 86 -6.99 5.80 2.10
C TYR A 86 -5.71 5.62 1.29
N LEU A 87 -4.57 5.95 1.90
CA LEU A 87 -3.25 5.48 1.47
C LEU A 87 -2.84 4.35 2.42
N ILE A 88 -2.74 3.14 1.87
CA ILE A 88 -2.39 1.94 2.64
C ILE A 88 -0.88 1.77 2.57
N VAL A 89 -0.22 1.89 3.72
CA VAL A 89 1.23 1.73 3.82
C VAL A 89 1.56 0.31 4.24
N ASP A 90 2.19 -0.42 3.32
CA ASP A 90 2.72 -1.75 3.58
C ASP A 90 4.17 -1.85 3.09
N PHE A 91 5.10 -1.92 4.03
CA PHE A 91 6.53 -2.12 3.76
C PHE A 91 6.86 -3.52 3.24
N ARG A 92 5.94 -4.49 3.37
CA ARG A 92 6.13 -5.85 2.86
C ARG A 92 5.86 -5.93 1.36
N VAL A 93 5.39 -4.84 0.74
CA VAL A 93 5.21 -4.73 -0.71
C VAL A 93 6.59 -4.63 -1.34
N VAL A 94 7.27 -5.77 -1.33
CA VAL A 94 8.13 -6.22 -2.41
C VAL A 94 7.18 -7.00 -3.31
N ASP A 95 7.11 -6.60 -4.56
CA ASP A 95 6.22 -7.14 -5.60
C ASP A 95 5.88 -8.63 -5.45
N PHE A 96 4.60 -8.96 -5.20
CA PHE A 96 4.11 -10.33 -5.09
C PHE A 96 4.19 -11.11 -6.41
N SER A 97 4.37 -10.43 -7.55
CA SER A 97 4.62 -11.09 -8.84
C SER A 97 6.02 -11.76 -8.90
N LEU A 98 6.96 -11.36 -8.03
CA LEU A 98 8.27 -12.01 -7.89
C LEU A 98 8.25 -13.28 -7.03
N LEU A 99 7.24 -13.45 -6.17
CA LEU A 99 7.07 -14.65 -5.34
C LEU A 99 6.53 -15.87 -6.12
N SER A 100 6.20 -15.69 -7.41
CA SER A 100 5.82 -16.79 -8.30
C SER A 100 6.98 -17.31 -9.18
N LEU A 101 8.21 -16.81 -8.97
CA LEU A 101 9.40 -17.21 -9.71
C LEU A 101 10.57 -17.63 -8.81
N GLU A 102 10.30 -18.39 -7.75
CA GLU A 102 11.32 -19.31 -7.24
C GLU A 102 11.00 -20.70 -7.78
N ASN A 103 11.54 -21.02 -8.96
CA ASN A 103 11.53 -22.38 -9.47
C ASN A 103 12.75 -23.11 -8.86
N PRO A 104 12.57 -24.10 -7.97
CA PRO A 104 13.68 -24.86 -7.42
C PRO A 104 13.99 -25.98 -8.40
N LYS A 105 15.03 -25.81 -9.22
CA LYS A 105 15.89 -26.86 -9.81
C LYS A 105 16.69 -26.30 -11.00
N GLU A 106 17.96 -26.71 -11.04
CA GLU A 106 18.95 -26.51 -12.11
C GLU A 106 19.59 -25.11 -12.14
N ALA A 107 20.90 -24.92 -12.08
CA ALA A 107 22.06 -25.80 -12.23
C ALA A 107 23.20 -25.20 -11.35
N GLY A 108 24.02 -25.98 -10.66
CA GLY A 108 25.11 -26.72 -11.29
C GLY A 108 26.42 -25.95 -11.09
N LEU A 109 27.27 -26.49 -10.23
CA LEU A 109 28.62 -26.06 -9.84
C LEU A 109 29.55 -25.65 -11.00
N GLN A 110 30.61 -24.89 -10.63
CA GLN A 110 31.87 -24.53 -11.34
C GLN A 110 31.85 -23.21 -12.13
N ASP A 111 32.85 -22.34 -12.12
CA ASP A 111 34.02 -22.09 -11.28
C ASP A 111 34.66 -20.77 -11.81
N LEU A 112 35.43 -20.09 -10.97
CA LEU A 112 36.59 -19.21 -11.32
C LEU A 112 36.42 -17.82 -11.99
N ARG A 113 36.70 -16.79 -11.16
CA ARG A 113 37.71 -15.71 -11.33
C ARG A 113 37.78 -14.91 -12.65
N ALA A 114 37.45 -13.62 -12.54
CA ALA A 114 38.16 -12.40 -13.01
C ALA A 114 37.10 -11.29 -13.10
N SER A 115 37.27 -10.03 -12.70
CA SER A 115 38.41 -9.23 -12.26
C SER A 115 37.83 -7.95 -11.65
N GLU A 116 38.30 -7.57 -10.47
CA GLU A 116 38.12 -6.23 -9.92
C GLU A 116 38.77 -5.20 -10.86
N LYS A 117 38.03 -4.15 -11.26
CA LYS A 117 38.44 -2.74 -11.18
C LYS A 117 37.51 -1.80 -11.96
N ASP A 118 37.17 -0.73 -11.25
CA ASP A 118 36.95 0.65 -11.72
C ASP A 118 35.80 0.92 -12.70
N LEU A 119 34.63 1.36 -12.18
CA LEU A 119 34.01 2.63 -12.59
C LEU A 119 32.85 3.04 -11.66
N GLU A 120 33.10 4.00 -10.77
CA GLU A 120 32.08 4.86 -10.18
C GLU A 120 31.79 6.01 -11.16
N ALA A 121 30.51 6.26 -11.48
CA ALA A 121 29.96 7.61 -11.69
C ALA A 121 28.43 7.59 -11.89
N SER A 122 27.76 8.40 -11.05
CA SER A 122 26.40 8.93 -11.16
C SER A 122 25.21 7.97 -11.04
N GLY A 123 24.67 7.95 -9.83
CA GLY A 123 23.39 7.35 -9.45
C GLY A 123 23.22 7.48 -7.95
N GLU A 124 23.24 8.71 -7.43
CA GLU A 124 22.91 8.98 -6.03
C GLU A 124 21.43 8.65 -5.79
N ASP A 125 21.12 7.38 -5.54
CA ASP A 125 19.89 7.02 -4.86
C ASP A 125 20.10 7.33 -3.39
N LEU A 126 19.28 8.28 -2.89
CA LEU A 126 19.29 8.79 -1.54
C LEU A 126 19.37 7.62 -0.53
N ARG A 127 20.55 7.45 0.06
CA ARG A 127 20.68 6.81 1.36
C ARG A 127 19.87 7.65 2.33
N VAL A 128 18.74 7.11 2.78
CA VAL A 128 18.05 7.57 3.99
C VAL A 128 18.95 7.22 5.17
N SER A 129 20.04 7.97 5.33
CA SER A 129 20.90 7.89 6.51
C SER A 129 20.35 8.82 7.58
N GLU A 130 20.04 8.22 8.73
CA GLU A 130 19.93 8.85 10.04
C GLU A 130 18.78 9.86 10.23
N PHE A 131 17.56 9.34 10.29
CA PHE A 131 16.59 9.86 11.25
C PHE A 131 16.58 8.94 12.47
N GLY A 132 16.95 9.47 13.63
CA GLY A 132 16.96 8.75 14.90
C GLY A 132 15.58 8.20 15.22
N LEU A 133 15.39 6.91 14.95
CA LEU A 133 14.27 6.13 15.41
C LEU A 133 14.80 5.20 16.49
N GLY A 134 14.29 5.40 17.71
CA GLY A 134 14.53 4.49 18.82
C GLY A 134 14.27 3.05 18.37
N LYS A 135 15.16 2.16 18.80
CA LYS A 135 15.02 0.71 18.63
C LYS A 135 13.59 0.30 18.98
N ASP A 136 13.02 -0.59 18.16
CA ASP A 136 11.79 -1.38 18.40
C ASP A 136 10.57 -1.10 17.50
N CYS A 137 10.75 -0.45 16.33
CA CYS A 137 9.66 -0.34 15.34
C CYS A 137 9.97 -1.15 14.06
N SER A 138 9.12 -2.12 13.74
CA SER A 138 9.16 -2.85 12.46
C SER A 138 9.04 -1.88 11.26
N PRO A 139 9.55 -2.23 10.07
CA PRO A 139 9.74 -1.27 8.98
C PRO A 139 8.44 -0.65 8.42
N SER A 140 7.26 -1.24 8.67
CA SER A 140 5.93 -0.63 8.39
C SER A 140 5.80 0.73 9.04
N HIS A 141 6.21 0.80 10.30
CA HIS A 141 5.95 1.92 11.18
C HIS A 141 6.74 3.17 10.77
N SER A 142 7.96 3.00 10.27
CA SER A 142 8.79 4.14 9.86
C SER A 142 8.24 4.81 8.61
N LEU A 143 7.85 4.04 7.58
CA LEU A 143 7.25 4.60 6.37
C LEU A 143 5.88 5.22 6.66
N ALA A 144 5.03 4.54 7.45
CA ALA A 144 3.72 5.07 7.82
C ALA A 144 3.84 6.43 8.51
N LYS A 145 4.83 6.57 9.42
CA LYS A 145 5.08 7.84 10.11
C LYS A 145 5.56 8.94 9.15
N VAL A 146 6.46 8.62 8.23
CA VAL A 146 6.90 9.59 7.21
C VAL A 146 5.73 10.02 6.33
N CYS A 147 4.92 9.07 5.84
CA CYS A 147 3.73 9.36 5.05
C CYS A 147 2.70 10.20 5.82
N GLN A 148 2.48 9.92 7.11
CA GLN A 148 1.60 10.74 7.96
C GLN A 148 2.11 12.18 8.07
N ASN A 149 3.40 12.38 8.36
CA ASN A 149 3.97 13.72 8.48
C ASN A 149 3.86 14.49 7.15
N ILE A 150 4.03 13.81 6.02
CA ILE A 150 3.86 14.39 4.67
C ILE A 150 2.40 14.77 4.46
N ALA A 151 1.46 13.87 4.77
CA ALA A 151 0.03 14.11 4.66
C ALA A 151 -0.41 15.31 5.52
N ASP A 152 0.07 15.41 6.75
CA ASP A 152 -0.22 16.54 7.64
C ASP A 152 0.38 17.84 7.11
N SER A 153 1.61 17.81 6.57
CA SER A 153 2.32 18.99 6.06
C SER A 153 1.69 19.55 4.78
N TYR A 154 1.24 18.67 3.89
CA TYR A 154 0.58 19.04 2.63
C TYR A 154 -0.94 19.07 2.73
N LEU A 155 -1.50 18.79 3.90
CA LEU A 155 -2.95 18.76 4.16
C LEU A 155 -3.67 17.81 3.20
N PHE A 156 -3.15 16.60 3.02
CA PHE A 156 -3.82 15.58 2.20
C PHE A 156 -5.21 15.27 2.74
N ASP A 157 -6.19 15.15 1.84
CA ASP A 157 -7.55 14.69 2.20
C ASP A 157 -7.58 13.19 2.55
N SER A 158 -6.61 12.43 2.03
CA SER A 158 -6.45 10.98 2.25
C SER A 158 -6.01 10.66 3.67
N LYS A 159 -6.53 9.57 4.24
CA LYS A 159 -6.07 9.04 5.55
C LYS A 159 -4.99 7.97 5.38
N ILE A 160 -3.98 7.99 6.25
CA ILE A 160 -2.90 6.99 6.24
C ILE A 160 -3.30 5.74 7.04
N LEU A 161 -3.32 4.58 6.40
CA LEU A 161 -3.58 3.30 7.06
C LEU A 161 -2.31 2.44 7.05
N ALA A 162 -1.77 2.10 8.23
CA ALA A 162 -0.70 1.12 8.33
C ALA A 162 -1.26 -0.31 8.30
N VAL A 163 -0.65 -1.20 7.52
CA VAL A 163 -1.05 -2.61 7.55
C VAL A 163 -0.48 -3.29 8.80
N ILE A 164 -1.36 -3.96 9.55
CA ILE A 164 -1.02 -4.72 10.76
C ILE A 164 -1.43 -6.17 10.62
N GLN A 165 -0.78 -7.05 11.39
CA GLN A 165 -1.19 -8.46 11.51
C GLN A 165 -1.92 -8.71 12.83
N SER A 166 -1.62 -7.93 13.86
CA SER A 166 -2.14 -8.17 15.20
C SER A 166 -2.41 -6.89 15.98
N GLU A 167 -3.29 -6.98 16.97
CA GLU A 167 -3.73 -5.84 17.79
C GLU A 167 -2.61 -5.21 18.62
N GLN A 168 -1.52 -5.94 18.91
CA GLN A 168 -0.40 -5.37 19.70
C GLN A 168 0.31 -4.22 18.97
N GLU A 169 0.18 -4.11 17.65
CA GLU A 169 0.75 -3.02 16.85
C GLU A 169 -0.08 -1.72 16.94
N ILE A 170 -1.33 -1.79 17.44
CA ILE A 170 -2.22 -0.62 17.47
C ILE A 170 -1.70 0.47 18.41
N GLU A 171 -1.12 0.10 19.56
CA GLU A 171 -0.63 1.06 20.54
C GLU A 171 0.52 1.90 20.00
N SER A 172 1.49 1.28 19.31
CA SER A 172 2.62 1.99 18.71
C SER A 172 2.18 2.93 17.58
N LEU A 173 1.19 2.52 16.78
CA LEU A 173 0.60 3.37 15.74
C LEU A 173 -0.14 4.58 16.33
N ALA A 174 -0.89 4.38 17.41
CA ALA A 174 -1.59 5.45 18.11
C ALA A 174 -0.61 6.46 18.72
N LEU A 175 0.46 5.99 19.37
CA LEU A 175 1.54 6.83 19.89
C LEU A 175 2.30 7.58 18.78
N SER A 176 2.34 7.01 17.58
CA SER A 176 2.93 7.62 16.40
C SER A 176 1.99 8.60 15.67
N HIS A 177 0.76 8.77 16.17
CA HIS A 177 -0.28 9.61 15.58
C HIS A 177 -0.67 9.22 14.14
N ILE A 178 -0.60 7.93 13.81
CA ILE A 178 -1.06 7.44 12.50
C ILE A 178 -2.60 7.47 12.46
N ASP A 179 -3.16 7.90 11.33
CA ASP A 179 -4.62 8.02 11.15
C ASP A 179 -5.36 6.71 11.42
N GLY A 180 -4.83 5.57 10.99
CA GLY A 180 -5.45 4.27 11.21
C GLY A 180 -4.59 3.05 10.96
N ALA A 181 -5.18 1.89 11.25
CA ALA A 181 -4.62 0.57 10.95
C ALA A 181 -5.62 -0.29 10.18
N ILE A 182 -5.09 -1.15 9.31
CA ILE A 182 -5.86 -2.15 8.57
C ILE A 182 -5.25 -3.53 8.75
N PHE A 183 -6.07 -4.51 9.15
CA PHE A 183 -5.62 -5.89 9.25
C PHE A 183 -5.35 -6.48 7.87
N LEU A 184 -4.26 -7.23 7.74
CA LEU A 184 -3.92 -7.91 6.47
C LEU A 184 -5.08 -8.76 5.93
N ASP A 185 -5.83 -9.44 6.80
CA ASP A 185 -6.97 -10.26 6.41
C ASP A 185 -8.10 -9.47 5.74
N ALA A 186 -8.20 -8.16 5.99
CA ALA A 186 -9.17 -7.29 5.32
C ALA A 186 -8.79 -7.02 3.86
N LEU A 187 -7.51 -7.16 3.51
CA LEU A 187 -6.98 -6.94 2.16
C LEU A 187 -6.93 -8.22 1.32
N GLN A 188 -7.11 -9.39 1.91
CA GLN A 188 -7.08 -10.65 1.17
C GLN A 188 -8.18 -10.70 0.10
N PRO A 189 -7.88 -11.23 -1.10
CA PRO A 189 -8.88 -11.38 -2.15
C PRO A 189 -9.98 -12.35 -1.69
N LYS A 190 -11.21 -11.84 -1.60
CA LYS A 190 -12.43 -12.62 -1.37
C LYS A 190 -13.12 -13.00 -2.68
#